data_AF-A0A1C6ML03-F1
#
_entry.id   AF-A0A1C6ML03-F1
#
_cell.length_a   1.000
_cell.length_b   1.000
_cell.length_c   1.000
_cell.angle_alpha   90.00
_cell.angle_beta   90.00
_cell.angle_gamma   90.00
#
_symmetry.space_group_name_H-M   'P 1'
#
loop_
_entity.id
_entity.type
_entity.pdbx_description
1 polymer ?
#
loop_
_entity_poly.entity_id
_entity_poly.type
_entity_poly.pdbx_seq_one_letter_code
_entity_poly.pdbx_strand_id
1 'polypeptide(L)'
;MPTDSNQLRFYHPTLPERQVNSGFNWLACITPTLWALSEGLAWHARWLLLSEFVFAGLLLASRDMEILLVGLAYLARNIWLARQGPQWLIASLLRQGYRQAPPDPLTTPLTPP
;
A
#
# COMPACT_ATOMS: atom_id res chain seq x y z
N MET A 1 21.31 12.25 -1.54
CA MET A 1 20.40 12.26 -0.38
C MET A 1 18.98 12.33 -0.93
N PRO A 2 18.22 11.23 -0.94
CA PRO A 2 16.84 11.29 -1.42
C PRO A 2 15.97 11.86 -0.29
N THR A 3 15.23 12.89 -0.63
CA THR A 3 14.30 13.61 0.23
C THR A 3 13.20 12.65 0.69
N ASP A 4 13.09 12.40 2.00
CA ASP A 4 12.01 11.64 2.65
C ASP A 4 10.68 12.42 2.64
N SER A 5 10.30 13.00 1.50
CA SER A 5 9.07 13.81 1.36
C SER A 5 7.79 12.98 1.41
N ASN A 6 7.88 11.64 1.36
CA ASN A 6 6.74 10.73 1.39
C ASN A 6 6.63 9.93 2.70
N GLN A 7 7.46 10.21 3.71
CA GLN A 7 7.38 9.49 4.98
C GLN A 7 6.43 10.20 5.94
N LEU A 8 5.31 9.56 6.26
CA LEU A 8 4.33 10.05 7.22
C LEU A 8 4.54 9.34 8.56
N ARG A 9 4.58 10.11 9.65
CA ARG A 9 4.67 9.57 11.01
C ARG A 9 3.32 9.63 11.71
N PHE A 10 2.96 8.55 12.38
CA PHE A 10 1.71 8.39 13.10
C PHE A 10 1.99 8.04 14.56
N TYR A 11 1.41 8.81 15.48
CA TYR A 11 1.56 8.64 16.92
C TYR A 11 0.23 8.23 17.56
N HIS A 12 0.30 7.42 18.62
CA HIS A 12 -0.83 7.02 19.45
C HIS A 12 -0.43 7.19 20.92
N PRO A 13 -1.34 7.63 21.82
CA PRO A 13 -0.99 7.88 23.23
C PRO A 13 -0.52 6.63 23.99
N THR A 14 -0.93 5.44 23.55
CA THR A 14 -0.64 4.16 24.23
C THR A 14 -0.02 3.08 23.35
N LEU A 15 0.07 3.30 22.03
CA LEU A 15 0.59 2.32 21.07
C LEU A 15 1.89 2.85 20.46
N PRO A 16 2.80 1.98 20.02
CA PRO A 16 4.06 2.40 19.41
C PRO A 16 3.84 3.25 18.17
N GLU A 17 4.72 4.22 17.95
CA GLU A 17 4.75 5.07 16.76
C GLU A 17 4.90 4.23 15.48
N ARG A 18 4.24 4.68 14.42
CA ARG A 18 4.27 4.02 13.10
C ARG A 18 4.76 5.01 12.05
N GLN A 19 5.75 4.59 11.27
CA GLN A 19 6.20 5.31 10.08
C GLN A 19 5.60 4.63 8.86
N VAL A 20 4.93 5.41 8.00
CA VAL A 20 4.29 4.92 6.78
C VAL A 20 4.85 5.68 5.60
N ASN A 21 5.35 4.97 4.60
CA ASN A 21 5.70 5.58 3.33
C ASN A 21 4.42 5.73 2.49
N SER A 22 4.02 6.97 2.20
CA SER A 22 2.86 7.31 1.36
C SER A 22 3.11 7.14 -0.14
N GLY A 23 4.37 6.88 -0.52
CA GLY A 23 4.79 6.62 -1.89
C GLY A 23 4.51 5.19 -2.38
N PHE A 24 5.13 4.82 -3.49
CA PHE A 24 4.94 3.50 -4.10
C PHE A 24 5.42 2.38 -3.18
N ASN A 25 4.52 1.46 -2.84
CA ASN A 25 4.83 0.34 -1.96
C ASN A 25 5.16 -0.93 -2.76
N TRP A 26 6.45 -1.27 -2.81
CA TRP A 26 6.96 -2.46 -3.51
C TRP A 26 6.46 -3.78 -2.91
N LEU A 27 6.31 -3.86 -1.59
CA LEU A 27 5.79 -5.06 -0.94
C LEU A 27 4.31 -5.29 -1.27
N ALA A 28 3.53 -4.20 -1.33
CA ALA A 28 2.15 -4.25 -1.82
C ALA A 28 2.06 -4.61 -3.31
N CYS A 29 3.10 -4.35 -4.10
CA CYS A 29 3.16 -4.73 -5.52
C CYS A 29 3.43 -6.22 -5.73
N ILE A 30 4.44 -6.77 -5.04
CA ILE A 30 4.92 -8.14 -5.28
C ILE A 30 4.10 -9.15 -4.48
N THR A 31 3.81 -8.84 -3.22
CA THR A 31 3.11 -9.73 -2.29
C THR A 31 1.97 -8.98 -1.57
N PRO A 32 0.93 -8.53 -2.29
CA PRO A 32 -0.13 -7.67 -1.73
C PRO A 32 -0.80 -8.27 -0.49
N THR A 33 -1.10 -9.57 -0.52
CA THR A 33 -1.76 -10.27 0.60
C THR A 33 -0.89 -10.35 1.83
N LEU A 34 0.39 -10.73 1.69
CA LEU A 34 1.32 -10.83 2.81
C LEU A 34 1.59 -9.45 3.43
N TRP A 35 1.75 -8.44 2.58
CA TRP A 35 1.89 -7.05 3.03
C TRP A 35 0.65 -6.59 3.82
N ALA A 36 -0.56 -6.85 3.32
CA ALA A 36 -1.79 -6.48 4.02
C ALA A 36 -1.91 -7.21 5.38
N LEU A 37 -1.50 -8.48 5.47
CA LEU A 37 -1.48 -9.22 6.73
C LEU A 37 -0.46 -8.67 7.72
N SER A 38 0.76 -8.34 7.28
CA SER A 38 1.79 -7.78 8.16
C SER A 38 1.40 -6.43 8.75
N GLU A 39 0.58 -5.66 8.02
CA GLU A 39 0.07 -4.35 8.45
C GLU A 39 -1.27 -4.44 9.21
N GLY A 40 -1.80 -5.66 9.46
CA GLY A 40 -3.05 -5.85 10.19
C GLY A 40 -4.32 -5.48 9.40
N LEU A 41 -4.23 -5.32 8.08
CA LEU A 41 -5.33 -5.01 7.17
C LEU A 41 -6.13 -6.29 6.80
N ALA A 42 -6.60 -7.04 7.80
CA ALA A 42 -7.19 -8.37 7.60
C ALA A 42 -8.38 -8.39 6.62
N TRP A 43 -9.21 -7.34 6.63
CA TRP A 43 -10.30 -7.19 5.66
C TRP A 43 -9.78 -7.10 4.23
N HIS A 44 -8.80 -6.23 3.96
CA HIS A 44 -8.20 -6.08 2.63
C HIS A 44 -7.43 -7.34 2.23
N ALA A 45 -6.68 -7.96 3.15
CA ALA A 45 -5.96 -9.21 2.90
C ALA A 45 -6.89 -10.33 2.41
N ARG A 46 -8.09 -10.47 2.99
CA ARG A 46 -9.07 -11.46 2.55
C ARG A 46 -9.52 -11.22 1.10
N TRP A 47 -9.82 -9.97 0.73
CA TRP A 47 -10.22 -9.64 -0.64
C TRP A 47 -9.09 -9.83 -1.63
N LEU A 48 -7.87 -9.47 -1.24
CA LEU A 48 -6.66 -9.70 -2.03
C LEU A 48 -6.49 -11.19 -2.30
N LEU A 49 -6.55 -12.03 -1.26
CA LEU A 49 -6.46 -13.48 -1.40
C LEU A 49 -7.54 -14.05 -2.33
N LEU A 50 -8.79 -13.63 -2.19
CA LEU A 50 -9.87 -14.05 -3.10
C LEU A 50 -9.55 -13.69 -4.54
N SER A 51 -9.09 -12.46 -4.80
CA SER A 51 -8.72 -12.07 -6.16
C SER A 51 -7.51 -12.83 -6.71
N GLU A 52 -6.55 -13.26 -5.88
CA GLU A 52 -5.46 -14.14 -6.32
C GLU A 52 -6.02 -15.47 -6.89
N PHE A 53 -6.99 -16.08 -6.21
CA PHE A 53 -7.66 -17.28 -6.72
C PHE A 53 -8.44 -17.05 -8.00
N VAL A 54 -9.08 -15.88 -8.15
CA VAL A 54 -9.78 -15.50 -9.38
C VAL A 54 -8.80 -15.38 -10.55
N PHE A 55 -7.68 -14.66 -10.38
CA PHE A 55 -6.67 -14.52 -11.43
C PHE A 55 -5.99 -15.86 -11.76
N ALA A 56 -5.70 -16.69 -10.75
CA ALA A 56 -5.20 -18.04 -10.99
C ALA A 56 -6.20 -18.90 -11.77
N GLY A 57 -7.48 -18.86 -11.41
CA GLY A 57 -8.54 -19.56 -12.14
C GLY A 57 -8.70 -19.06 -13.57
N LEU A 58 -8.65 -17.74 -13.79
CA LEU A 58 -8.68 -17.14 -15.13
C LEU A 58 -7.48 -17.57 -15.96
N LEU A 59 -6.26 -17.53 -15.41
CA LEU A 59 -5.05 -17.97 -16.11
C LEU A 59 -5.13 -19.45 -16.51
N LEU A 60 -5.68 -20.31 -15.65
CA LEU A 60 -5.87 -21.73 -15.94
C LEU A 60 -6.97 -21.99 -16.99
N ALA A 61 -7.97 -21.12 -17.07
CA ALA A 61 -9.06 -21.24 -18.04
C ALA A 61 -8.75 -20.61 -19.41
N SER A 62 -7.83 -19.63 -19.45
CA SER A 62 -7.46 -18.87 -20.63
C SER A 62 -6.56 -19.64 -21.60
N ARG A 63 -6.59 -19.25 -22.90
CA ARG A 63 -5.71 -19.79 -23.94
C ARG A 63 -5.05 -18.69 -24.77
N ASP A 64 -3.87 -18.99 -25.31
CA ASP A 64 -3.11 -18.14 -26.23
C ASP A 64 -3.04 -16.67 -25.79
N MET A 65 -3.71 -15.76 -26.52
CA MET A 65 -3.69 -14.32 -26.27
C MET A 65 -4.43 -13.90 -24.99
N GLU A 66 -5.38 -14.70 -24.51
CA GLU A 66 -6.11 -14.40 -23.28
C GLU A 66 -5.19 -14.45 -22.06
N ILE A 67 -4.18 -15.32 -22.07
CA ILE A 67 -3.18 -15.42 -20.99
C ILE A 67 -2.42 -14.09 -20.86
N LEU A 68 -2.04 -13.48 -21.98
CA LEU A 68 -1.36 -12.17 -21.99
C LEU A 68 -2.27 -11.08 -21.43
N LEU A 69 -3.55 -11.06 -21.83
CA LEU A 69 -4.51 -10.09 -21.32
C LEU A 69 -4.75 -10.23 -19.82
N VAL A 70 -4.95 -11.46 -19.33
CA VAL A 70 -5.13 -11.75 -17.90
C VAL A 70 -3.86 -11.38 -17.11
N GLY A 71 -2.69 -11.71 -17.64
CA GLY A 71 -1.41 -11.35 -17.04
C GLY A 71 -1.18 -9.84 -16.95
N LEU A 72 -1.50 -9.09 -18.01
CA LEU A 72 -1.43 -7.62 -18.00
C LEU A 72 -2.43 -7.00 -17.03
N ALA A 73 -3.64 -7.52 -16.96
CA ALA A 73 -4.64 -7.07 -16.00
C ALA A 73 -4.19 -7.32 -14.55
N TYR A 74 -3.58 -8.48 -14.28
CA TYR A 74 -3.00 -8.80 -12.97
C TYR A 74 -1.85 -7.85 -12.61
N LEU A 75 -0.96 -7.55 -13.55
CA LEU A 75 0.14 -6.60 -13.34
C LEU A 75 -0.39 -5.18 -13.07
N ALA A 76 -1.36 -4.72 -13.87
CA ALA A 76 -1.98 -3.42 -13.69
C ALA A 76 -2.66 -3.31 -12.30
N ARG A 77 -3.35 -4.37 -11.86
CA ARG A 77 -3.90 -4.46 -10.50
C ARG A 77 -2.80 -4.29 -9.46
N ASN A 78 -1.68 -5.00 -9.56
CA ASN A 78 -0.62 -4.94 -8.57
C ASN A 78 0.05 -3.55 -8.50
N ILE A 79 0.25 -2.89 -9.64
CA ILE A 79 0.73 -1.51 -9.69
C ILE A 79 -0.27 -0.55 -9.02
N TRP A 80 -1.58 -0.74 -9.27
CA TRP A 80 -2.62 0.05 -8.63
C TRP A 80 -2.63 -0.16 -7.11
N LEU A 81 -2.52 -1.40 -6.65
CA LEU A 81 -2.41 -1.75 -5.22
C LEU A 81 -1.16 -1.13 -4.58
N ALA A 82 -0.04 -1.11 -5.27
CA ALA A 82 1.19 -0.47 -4.78
C ALA A 82 1.04 1.04 -4.57
N ARG A 83 0.16 1.70 -5.34
CA ARG A 83 -0.16 3.12 -5.18
C ARG A 83 -1.22 3.38 -4.11
N GLN A 84 -2.24 2.53 -4.01
CA GLN A 84 -3.37 2.74 -3.10
C GLN A 84 -3.17 2.10 -1.71
N GLY A 85 -2.35 1.05 -1.61
CA GLY A 85 -2.06 0.34 -0.36
C GLY A 85 -1.67 1.27 0.80
N PRO A 86 -0.73 2.23 0.61
CA PRO A 86 -0.41 3.19 1.66
C PRO A 86 -1.61 3.97 2.19
N GLN A 87 -2.57 4.33 1.33
CA GLN A 87 -3.77 5.05 1.75
C GLN A 87 -4.69 4.19 2.62
N TRP A 88 -4.77 2.88 2.33
CA TRP A 88 -5.52 1.94 3.17
C TRP A 88 -4.89 1.80 4.56
N LEU A 89 -3.56 1.75 4.62
CA LEU A 89 -2.83 1.71 5.88
C LEU A 89 -3.05 2.99 6.70
N ILE A 90 -2.92 4.16 6.06
CA ILE A 90 -3.19 5.46 6.71
C ILE A 90 -4.63 5.51 7.25
N ALA A 91 -5.62 5.14 6.44
CA ALA A 91 -7.01 5.13 6.85
C ALA A 91 -7.26 4.15 8.03
N SER A 92 -6.58 3.00 8.03
CA SER A 92 -6.65 2.04 9.14
C SER A 92 -6.05 2.60 10.43
N LEU A 93 -4.87 3.23 10.35
CA LEU A 93 -4.22 3.86 11.50
C LEU A 93 -5.09 4.97 12.10
N LEU A 94 -5.68 5.82 11.25
CA LEU A 94 -6.60 6.88 11.70
C LEU A 94 -7.83 6.29 12.42
N ARG A 95 -8.40 5.19 11.91
CA ARG A 95 -9.51 4.48 12.57
C ARG A 95 -9.11 3.85 13.91
N GLN A 96 -7.85 3.45 14.06
CA GLN A 96 -7.29 2.94 15.31
C GLN A 96 -6.97 4.05 16.32
N GLY A 97 -7.22 5.31 16.00
CA GLY A 97 -6.98 6.45 16.89
C GLY A 97 -5.59 7.06 16.79
N TYR A 98 -4.76 6.61 15.84
CA TYR A 98 -3.49 7.26 15.56
C TYR A 98 -3.72 8.67 14.99
N ARG A 99 -2.78 9.57 15.27
CA ARG A 99 -2.76 10.93 14.74
C ARG A 99 -1.50 11.13 13.90
N GLN A 100 -1.63 11.87 12.81
CA GLN A 100 -0.50 12.21 11.95
C GLN A 100 0.34 13.30 12.62
N ALA A 101 1.66 13.10 12.71
CA ALA A 101 2.59 14.12 13.15
C ALA A 101 2.64 15.27 12.13
N PRO A 102 2.79 16.53 12.58
CA PRO A 102 3.09 17.63 11.66
C PRO A 102 4.36 17.30 10.86
N PRO A 103 4.44 17.70 9.58
CA PRO A 103 5.69 17.59 8.84
C PRO A 103 6.79 18.35 9.59
N ASP A 104 7.95 17.71 9.73
CA ASP A 104 9.08 18.23 10.50
C ASP A 104 9.53 19.59 9.90
N PRO A 105 9.51 20.71 10.65
CA PRO A 105 9.75 22.05 10.10
C PRO A 105 11.11 22.20 9.40
N LEU A 106 12.07 21.31 9.68
CA LEU A 106 13.39 21.26 9.05
C LEU A 106 13.39 20.80 7.58
N THR A 107 12.26 20.31 7.05
CA THR A 107 12.12 19.95 5.62
C THR A 107 11.41 21.01 4.78
N THR A 108 10.99 22.12 5.38
CA THR A 108 10.43 23.27 4.66
C THR A 108 11.55 23.98 3.90
N PRO A 109 11.49 24.12 2.56
CA PRO A 109 12.44 24.97 1.86
C PRO A 109 12.25 26.38 2.38
N LEU A 110 13.29 26.94 3.02
CA LEU A 110 13.38 28.36 3.28
C LEU A 110 13.20 29.05 1.92
N THR A 111 12.02 29.61 1.69
CA THR A 111 11.78 30.48 0.54
C THR A 111 12.35 31.83 0.95
N PRO A 112 13.50 32.29 0.41
CA PRO A 112 13.97 33.63 0.72
C PRO A 112 12.99 34.67 0.17
N PRO A 113 12.89 35.85 0.83
CA PRO A 113 11.98 36.92 0.46
C PRO A 113 12.25 37.50 -0.94
#